data_AF-A0AAV2MGX0-F1
#
_entry.id   AF-A0AAV2MGX0-F1
#
_cell.length_a   1.000
_cell.length_b   1.000
_cell.length_c   1.000
_cell.angle_alpha   90.00
_cell.angle_beta   90.00
_cell.angle_gamma   90.00
#
_symmetry.space_group_name_H-M   'P 1'
#
loop_
_entity.id
_entity.type
_entity.pdbx_description
1 polymer ?
#
loop_
_entity_poly.entity_id
_entity_poly.type
_entity_poly.pdbx_seq_one_letter_code
_entity_poly.pdbx_strand_id
1 'polypeptide(L)'
;MDDNLVQQIDLARAHRLGQPREGAPRCRPIVAKLLDPRHKAVIMRRGRELKGTKLALSDQFPPEIMKRRKLLHPALAEARTAGKRARLSIDKLYIDGRLYRNSKVTYWLSGGNEAATRE
;
A
#
# COMPACT_ATOMS: atom_id res chain seq x y z
N MET A 1 0.35 -22.67 12.25
CA MET A 1 0.34 -22.44 10.78
C MET A 1 0.01 -23.79 10.17
N ASP A 2 -0.88 -23.88 9.19
CA ASP A 2 -1.02 -25.14 8.45
C ASP A 2 0.21 -25.23 7.55
N ASP A 3 1.25 -25.94 7.98
CA ASP A 3 2.54 -26.03 7.28
C ASP A 3 2.37 -26.49 5.82
N ASN A 4 1.30 -27.23 5.55
CA ASN A 4 0.86 -27.64 4.22
C ASN A 4 0.58 -26.45 3.28
N LEU A 5 -0.01 -25.35 3.79
CA LEU A 5 -0.30 -24.17 2.97
C LEU A 5 0.98 -23.44 2.55
N VAL A 6 1.97 -23.33 3.43
CA VAL A 6 3.22 -22.62 3.12
C VAL A 6 3.99 -23.36 2.03
N GLN A 7 4.01 -24.69 2.08
CA GLN A 7 4.67 -25.54 1.09
C GLN A 7 4.01 -25.49 -0.30
N GLN A 8 2.76 -25.03 -0.39
CA GLN A 8 2.04 -24.86 -1.67
C GLN A 8 2.25 -23.49 -2.31
N ILE A 9 2.95 -22.54 -1.64
CA ILE A 9 3.14 -21.19 -2.15
C ILE A 9 4.41 -21.13 -3.00
N ASP A 10 4.21 -21.19 -4.32
CA ASP A 10 5.30 -21.03 -5.26
C ASP A 10 5.55 -19.57 -5.66
N LEU A 11 6.83 -19.18 -5.66
CA LEU A 11 7.30 -17.88 -6.12
C LEU A 11 7.79 -17.99 -7.57
N ALA A 12 7.24 -17.15 -8.44
CA ALA A 12 7.74 -17.00 -9.80
C ALA A 12 9.05 -16.22 -9.83
N ARG A 13 9.17 -15.18 -8.99
CA ARG A 13 10.34 -14.30 -8.92
C ARG A 13 10.39 -13.59 -7.57
N ALA A 14 11.57 -13.44 -6.99
CA ALA A 14 11.81 -12.58 -5.83
C ALA A 14 13.10 -11.78 -6.02
N HIS A 15 13.04 -10.48 -5.76
CA HIS A 15 14.22 -9.61 -5.87
C HIS A 15 14.10 -8.40 -4.94
N ARG A 16 15.24 -7.78 -4.61
CA ARG A 16 15.26 -6.51 -3.86
C ARG A 16 15.13 -5.34 -4.82
N LEU A 17 14.34 -4.33 -4.43
CA LEU A 17 14.21 -3.10 -5.20
C LEU A 17 15.32 -2.10 -4.85
N GLY A 18 15.82 -1.42 -5.89
CA GLY A 18 16.78 -0.32 -5.76
C GLY A 18 18.22 -0.76 -5.53
N GLN A 19 19.12 0.21 -5.65
CA GLN A 19 20.56 0.00 -5.50
C GLN A 19 20.94 -0.28 -4.05
N PRO A 20 21.97 -1.11 -3.79
CA PRO A 20 22.58 -1.22 -2.47
C PRO A 20 22.97 0.16 -1.95
N ARG A 21 22.69 0.43 -0.68
CA ARG A 21 23.09 1.67 -0.01
C ARG A 21 23.77 1.29 1.29
N GLU A 22 25.06 1.55 1.37
CA GLU A 22 25.86 1.34 2.57
C GLU A 22 25.43 2.33 3.66
N GLY A 23 25.38 1.87 4.91
CA GLY A 23 24.91 2.68 6.04
C GLY A 23 23.41 3.04 6.04
N ALA A 24 22.61 2.52 5.09
CA ALA A 24 21.19 2.86 5.03
C ALA A 24 20.43 2.32 6.26
N PRO A 25 19.60 3.15 6.92
CA PRO A 25 18.89 2.75 8.14
C PRO A 25 17.78 1.72 7.89
N ARG A 26 17.40 1.50 6.62
CA ARG A 26 16.33 0.55 6.24
C ARG A 26 16.84 -0.43 5.18
N CYS A 27 16.53 -1.71 5.40
CA CYS A 27 16.75 -2.74 4.39
C CYS A 27 15.92 -2.46 3.13
N ARG A 28 16.48 -2.84 1.96
CA ARG A 28 15.79 -2.72 0.68
C ARG A 28 14.52 -3.59 0.65
N PRO A 29 13.38 -3.07 0.19
CA PRO A 29 12.15 -3.85 0.12
C PRO A 29 12.29 -4.99 -0.90
N ILE A 30 11.59 -6.09 -0.64
CA ILE A 30 11.55 -7.27 -1.51
C ILE A 30 10.25 -7.21 -2.32
N VAL A 31 10.34 -7.43 -3.63
CA VAL A 31 9.20 -7.67 -4.50
C VAL A 31 9.19 -9.14 -4.86
N ALA A 32 8.10 -9.81 -4.50
CA ALA A 32 7.83 -11.20 -4.83
C ALA A 32 6.63 -11.30 -5.77
N LYS A 33 6.82 -11.97 -6.91
CA LYS A 33 5.75 -12.39 -7.81
C LYS A 33 5.40 -13.84 -7.46
N LEU A 34 4.14 -14.09 -7.12
CA LEU A 34 3.62 -15.43 -6.91
C LEU A 34 3.28 -16.09 -8.25
N LEU A 35 3.40 -17.42 -8.33
CA LEU A 35 2.87 -18.16 -9.49
C LEU A 35 1.35 -18.13 -9.51
N ASP A 36 0.72 -18.44 -8.36
CA ASP A 36 -0.74 -18.38 -8.22
C ASP A 36 -1.19 -17.06 -7.57
N PRO A 37 -1.99 -16.22 -8.27
CA PRO A 37 -2.51 -14.98 -7.71
C PRO A 37 -3.48 -15.19 -6.53
N ARG A 38 -4.09 -16.37 -6.37
CA ARG A 38 -5.00 -16.67 -5.25
C ARG A 38 -4.26 -16.68 -3.90
N HIS A 39 -3.03 -17.16 -3.89
CA HIS A 39 -2.17 -17.16 -2.69
C HIS A 39 -1.89 -15.74 -2.19
N LYS A 40 -1.90 -14.74 -3.08
CA LYS A 40 -1.72 -13.33 -2.71
C LYS A 40 -2.76 -12.88 -1.67
N ALA A 41 -4.03 -13.20 -1.89
CA ALA A 41 -5.10 -12.77 -0.99
C ALA A 41 -4.95 -13.39 0.41
N VAL A 42 -4.52 -14.65 0.46
CA VAL A 42 -4.27 -15.38 1.70
C VAL A 42 -3.11 -14.76 2.47
N ILE A 43 -1.98 -14.50 1.80
CA ILE A 43 -0.80 -13.85 2.39
C ILE A 43 -1.16 -12.45 2.91
N MET A 44 -1.84 -11.64 2.09
CA MET A 44 -2.21 -10.27 2.46
C MET A 44 -3.16 -10.21 3.66
N ARG A 45 -4.09 -11.17 3.78
CA ARG A 45 -4.98 -11.28 4.95
C ARG A 45 -4.22 -11.55 6.24
N ARG A 46 -3.14 -12.35 6.16
CA ARG A 46 -2.27 -12.67 7.30
C ARG A 46 -1.26 -11.58 7.63
N GLY A 47 -1.12 -10.55 6.81
CA GLY A 47 -0.17 -9.44 7.07
C GLY A 47 -0.39 -8.71 8.40
N ARG A 48 -1.59 -8.80 9.00
CA ARG A 48 -1.87 -8.34 10.36
C ARG A 48 -1.02 -9.02 11.45
N GLU A 49 -0.53 -10.24 11.19
CA GLU A 49 0.33 -11.01 12.09
C GLU A 49 1.74 -10.40 12.17
N LEU A 50 2.13 -9.54 11.23
CA LEU A 50 3.40 -8.80 11.28
C LEU A 50 3.35 -7.59 12.24
N LYS A 51 2.21 -7.34 12.91
CA LYS A 51 2.09 -6.24 13.87
C LYS A 51 3.09 -6.43 15.01
N GLY A 52 3.87 -5.38 15.31
CA GLY A 52 4.95 -5.43 16.31
C GLY A 52 6.32 -5.81 15.74
N THR A 53 6.37 -6.31 14.50
CA THR A 53 7.64 -6.51 13.78
C THR A 53 8.06 -5.25 13.01
N LYS A 54 9.28 -5.24 12.49
CA LYS A 54 9.79 -4.21 11.58
C LYS A 54 9.38 -4.44 10.11
N LEU A 55 8.56 -5.46 9.85
CA LEU A 55 8.16 -5.87 8.51
C LEU A 55 6.75 -5.37 8.19
N ALA A 56 6.52 -5.08 6.92
CA ALA A 56 5.21 -4.70 6.40
C ALA A 56 4.97 -5.38 5.04
N LEU A 57 3.72 -5.75 4.79
CA LEU A 57 3.26 -6.28 3.51
C LEU A 57 2.38 -5.24 2.82
N SER A 58 2.64 -5.01 1.53
CA SER A 58 1.88 -4.08 0.70
C SER A 58 1.84 -4.54 -0.75
N ASP A 59 0.81 -4.11 -1.46
CA ASP A 59 0.70 -4.29 -2.91
C ASP A 59 1.72 -3.42 -3.67
N GLN A 60 2.24 -3.97 -4.76
CA GLN A 60 2.99 -3.18 -5.74
C GLN A 60 2.00 -2.53 -6.73
N PHE A 61 1.94 -1.20 -6.71
CA PHE A 61 1.14 -0.41 -7.64
C PHE A 61 2.03 0.34 -8.64
N PRO A 62 1.48 0.73 -9.81
CA PRO A 62 2.13 1.67 -10.72
C PRO A 62 2.52 2.98 -10.02
N PRO A 63 3.55 3.69 -10.51
CA PRO A 63 4.09 4.88 -9.85
C PRO A 63 3.05 6.01 -9.71
N GLU A 64 2.12 6.15 -10.64
CA GLU A 64 1.04 7.14 -10.60
C GLU A 64 0.12 6.90 -9.40
N ILE A 65 -0.26 5.64 -9.17
CA ILE A 65 -1.07 5.23 -8.03
C ILE A 65 -0.29 5.42 -6.72
N MET A 66 1.00 5.09 -6.70
CA MET A 66 1.85 5.30 -5.52
C MET A 66 1.97 6.79 -5.15
N LYS A 67 2.10 7.69 -6.15
CA LYS A 67 2.10 9.13 -5.94
C LYS A 67 0.79 9.60 -5.32
N ARG A 68 -0.35 9.18 -5.87
CA ARG A 68 -1.69 9.49 -5.33
C ARG A 68 -1.87 8.98 -3.90
N ARG A 69 -1.46 7.75 -3.63
CA ARG A 69 -1.49 7.17 -2.27
C ARG A 69 -0.68 8.02 -1.30
N LYS A 70 0.52 8.47 -1.69
CA LYS A 70 1.38 9.34 -0.87
C LYS A 70 0.65 10.59 -0.40
N LEU A 71 -0.14 11.21 -1.27
CA LEU A 71 -0.95 12.39 -0.94
C LEU A 71 -2.08 12.09 0.07
N LEU A 72 -2.58 10.86 0.11
CA LEU A 72 -3.66 10.43 1.00
C LEU A 72 -3.17 9.96 2.38
N HIS A 73 -1.88 9.66 2.55
CA HIS A 73 -1.33 9.18 3.82
C HIS A 73 -1.54 10.13 5.01
N PRO A 74 -1.37 11.47 4.87
CA PRO A 74 -1.63 12.40 5.96
C PRO A 74 -3.09 12.36 6.44
N ALA A 75 -4.05 12.46 5.51
CA ALA A 75 -5.48 12.40 5.83
C ALA A 75 -5.89 11.04 6.42
N LEU A 76 -5.28 9.95 5.94
CA LEU A 76 -5.48 8.61 6.50
C LEU A 76 -4.99 8.53 7.96
N ALA A 77 -3.82 9.10 8.25
CA ALA A 77 -3.25 9.11 9.59
C ALA A 77 -4.09 9.96 10.54
N GLU A 78 -4.44 11.19 10.14
CA GLU A 78 -5.30 12.10 10.89
C GLU A 78 -6.64 11.46 11.25
N ALA A 79 -7.32 10.86 10.27
CA ALA A 79 -8.60 10.19 10.52
C ALA A 79 -8.49 9.03 11.51
N ARG A 80 -7.40 8.25 11.45
CA ARG A 80 -7.15 7.15 12.41
C ARG A 80 -6.85 7.66 13.80
N THR A 81 -6.05 8.72 13.93
CA THR A 81 -5.76 9.37 15.22
C THR A 81 -7.03 9.95 15.84
N ALA A 82 -7.94 10.48 15.01
CA ALA A 82 -9.26 10.95 15.45
C ALA A 82 -10.27 9.82 15.76
N GLY A 83 -9.84 8.55 15.78
CA GLY A 83 -10.70 7.40 16.09
C GLY A 83 -11.66 6.97 14.97
N LYS A 84 -11.56 7.56 13.77
CA LYS A 84 -12.44 7.25 12.64
C LYS A 84 -12.00 5.98 11.91
N ARG A 85 -12.95 5.30 11.26
CA ARG A 85 -12.68 4.11 10.45
C ARG A 85 -12.16 4.53 9.07
N ALA A 86 -10.85 4.66 8.93
CA ALA A 86 -10.21 5.05 7.68
C ALA A 86 -9.47 3.90 6.95
N ARG A 87 -9.81 3.70 5.67
CA ARG A 87 -9.25 2.67 4.78
C ARG A 87 -8.83 3.25 3.45
N LEU A 88 -7.58 2.97 3.05
CA LEU A 88 -7.06 3.26 1.72
C LEU A 88 -7.25 2.05 0.80
N SER A 89 -7.89 2.24 -0.36
CA SER A 89 -8.14 1.22 -1.37
C SER A 89 -7.64 1.71 -2.73
N ILE A 90 -6.59 1.08 -3.26
CA ILE A 90 -5.90 1.50 -4.49
C ILE A 90 -5.45 2.98 -4.37
N ASP A 91 -6.14 3.93 -4.98
CA ASP A 91 -5.87 5.38 -4.94
C ASP A 91 -7.03 6.18 -4.31
N LYS A 92 -7.92 5.51 -3.58
CA LYS A 92 -9.10 6.10 -2.93
C LYS A 92 -9.03 5.92 -1.41
N LEU A 93 -9.30 6.99 -0.68
CA LEU A 93 -9.41 6.98 0.78
C LEU A 93 -10.89 6.97 1.17
N TYR A 94 -11.28 6.06 2.05
CA TYR A 94 -12.62 6.03 2.65
C TYR A 94 -12.50 6.30 4.15
N ILE A 95 -13.32 7.22 4.67
CA ILE A 95 -13.41 7.57 6.09
C ILE A 95 -14.86 7.34 6.52
N ASP A 96 -15.08 6.47 7.52
CA ASP A 96 -16.39 6.05 8.00
C ASP A 96 -17.32 5.57 6.86
N GLY A 97 -16.72 4.84 5.91
CA GLY A 97 -17.41 4.30 4.73
C GLY A 97 -17.66 5.32 3.60
N ARG A 98 -17.38 6.61 3.81
CA ARG A 98 -17.56 7.66 2.80
C ARG A 98 -16.26 7.93 2.06
N LEU A 99 -16.35 8.10 0.73
CA LEU A 99 -15.20 8.46 -0.09
C LEU A 99 -14.71 9.87 0.29
N TYR A 100 -13.45 9.95 0.72
CA TYR A 100 -12.79 11.22 0.99
C TYR A 100 -12.57 11.96 -0.33
N ARG A 101 -13.15 13.16 -0.42
CA ARG A 101 -12.99 14.06 -1.55
C ARG A 101 -12.40 15.36 -1.03
N ASN A 102 -11.30 15.77 -1.64
CA ASN A 102 -10.67 17.06 -1.43
C ASN A 102 -10.24 17.56 -2.81
N SER A 103 -10.71 18.72 -3.24
CA SER A 103 -10.45 19.25 -4.59
C SER A 103 -8.97 19.40 -4.89
N LYS A 104 -8.14 19.71 -3.88
CA LYS A 104 -6.69 19.85 -4.02
C LYS A 104 -5.96 18.50 -3.99
N VAL A 105 -6.43 17.56 -3.18
CA VAL A 105 -5.72 16.28 -2.92
C VAL A 105 -6.22 15.14 -3.80
N THR A 106 -7.49 15.12 -4.20
CA THR A 106 -8.13 14.04 -4.96
C THR A 106 -8.78 14.55 -6.26
N TYR A 107 -8.12 15.46 -6.97
CA TYR A 107 -8.63 16.08 -8.20
C TYR A 107 -9.03 15.05 -9.28
N TRP A 108 -8.28 13.93 -9.37
CA TRP A 108 -8.55 12.84 -10.31
C TRP A 108 -9.85 12.07 -10.05
N LEU A 109 -10.49 12.22 -8.87
CA LEU A 109 -11.77 11.60 -8.55
C LEU A 109 -12.97 12.44 -9.01
N SER A 110 -12.74 13.69 -9.42
CA SER A 110 -13.76 14.64 -9.83
C SER A 110 -13.78 14.90 -11.34
N GLY A 111 -12.99 14.14 -12.11
CA GLY A 111 -12.86 14.35 -13.57
C GLY A 111 -12.08 15.60 -13.96
N GLY A 112 -11.43 16.27 -12.99
CA GLY A 112 -10.74 17.55 -13.18
C GLY A 112 -9.25 17.38 -13.50
N ASN A 113 -8.83 18.05 -14.57
CA ASN A 113 -7.45 18.13 -15.06
C ASN A 113 -6.49 18.72 -14.00
N GLU A 114 -5.22 18.32 -14.05
CA GLU A 114 -4.13 18.59 -13.08
C GLU A 114 -3.65 20.07 -13.05
N ALA A 115 -4.52 21.01 -13.41
CA ALA A 115 -4.18 22.41 -13.67
C ALA A 115 -4.71 23.35 -12.57
N ALA A 116 -4.22 23.21 -11.33
CA ALA A 116 -4.48 24.21 -10.29
C ALA A 116 -3.48 24.14 -9.12
N THR A 117 -2.18 24.15 -9.41
CA THR A 117 -1.17 24.52 -8.40
C THR A 117 0.14 24.98 -9.08
N ARG A 118 0.12 26.21 -9.59
CA ARG A 118 1.30 27.04 -9.80
C ARG A 118 0.98 28.40 -9.19
N GLU A 119 1.42 28.59 -7.96
CA GLU A 119 1.68 29.90 -7.34
C GLU A 119 3.02 29.78 -6.62
#